data_AF-A0A1W9ZMV7-F1
#
_entry.id   AF-A0A1W9ZMV7-F1
#
_cell.length_a   1.000
_cell.length_b   1.000
_cell.length_c   1.000
_cell.angle_alpha   90.00
_cell.angle_beta   90.00
_cell.angle_gamma   90.00
#
_symmetry.space_group_name_H-M   'P 1'
#
loop_
_entity.id
_entity.type
_entity.pdbx_description
1 polymer ?
#
loop_
_entity_poly.entity_id
_entity_poly.type
_entity_poly.pdbx_seq_one_letter_code
_entity_poly.pdbx_strand_id
1 'polypeptide(L)'
;MPSTRRVGSLRAVLPKVWRPVDNFGEQALFFGETVRYVPNAITRYRKETVRLIAEMTLGSGTLVMIGGSVGVVALLTLAGGGILAVQGYSSLGNVGVQALTGFLSAFLNVRVIAPVNAGIALAATIGAGATAQLGAM
;
A
#
# COMPACT_ATOMS: atom_id res chain seq x y z
N MET A 1 -50.08 -30.26 32.75
CA MET A 1 -48.80 -30.79 32.20
C MET A 1 -49.10 -31.52 30.90
N PRO A 2 -48.21 -31.59 29.89
CA PRO A 2 -47.42 -30.54 29.24
C PRO A 2 -47.42 -30.70 27.68
N SER A 3 -46.55 -29.94 26.99
CA SER A 3 -46.25 -29.96 25.54
C SER A 3 -47.13 -29.03 24.69
N THR A 4 -46.59 -28.05 23.96
CA THR A 4 -45.62 -28.19 22.86
C THR A 4 -44.62 -27.02 22.83
N ARG A 5 -43.36 -27.26 23.20
CA ARG A 5 -42.18 -27.37 22.30
C ARG A 5 -41.95 -26.20 21.31
N ARG A 6 -41.07 -25.29 21.75
CA ARG A 6 -39.92 -24.70 21.04
C ARG A 6 -40.05 -24.57 19.51
N VAL A 7 -40.40 -23.36 19.05
CA VAL A 7 -40.05 -22.90 17.69
C VAL A 7 -38.61 -22.40 17.73
N GLY A 8 -37.66 -23.34 17.55
CA GLY A 8 -36.23 -23.07 17.50
C GLY A 8 -35.79 -22.53 16.13
N SER A 9 -35.28 -21.30 16.15
CA SER A 9 -33.99 -20.89 15.57
C SER A 9 -33.67 -21.06 14.07
N LEU A 10 -34.58 -21.45 13.18
CA LEU A 10 -34.25 -21.59 11.74
C LEU A 10 -34.27 -20.30 10.91
N ARG A 11 -34.75 -19.17 11.46
CA ARG A 11 -34.72 -17.85 10.76
C ARG A 11 -33.46 -17.02 10.98
N ALA A 12 -32.52 -17.48 11.81
CA ALA A 12 -31.33 -16.71 12.19
C ALA A 12 -30.15 -16.84 11.21
N VAL A 13 -30.23 -17.71 10.19
CA VAL A 13 -29.10 -18.02 9.30
C VAL A 13 -29.14 -17.24 7.98
N LEU A 14 -30.31 -16.79 7.53
CA LEU A 14 -30.44 -15.98 6.31
C LEU A 14 -29.65 -14.65 6.34
N PRO A 15 -29.62 -13.83 7.41
CA PRO A 15 -28.92 -12.55 7.36
C PRO A 15 -27.40 -12.68 7.29
N LYS A 16 -26.84 -13.89 7.49
CA LYS A 16 -25.39 -14.10 7.54
C LYS A 16 -24.72 -14.07 6.16
N VAL A 17 -25.48 -14.33 5.09
CA VAL A 17 -24.99 -14.33 3.71
C VAL A 17 -25.13 -12.96 3.04
N TRP A 18 -26.07 -12.12 3.49
CA TRP A 18 -26.31 -10.77 2.95
C TRP A 18 -25.44 -9.68 3.59
N ARG A 19 -25.02 -9.86 4.84
CA ARG A 19 -24.07 -8.95 5.53
C ARG A 19 -22.81 -8.58 4.75
N PRO A 20 -22.09 -9.51 4.09
CA PRO A 20 -20.92 -9.15 3.30
C PRO A 20 -21.27 -8.29 2.07
N VAL A 21 -22.48 -8.45 1.50
CA VAL A 21 -22.95 -7.64 0.36
C VAL A 21 -23.35 -6.23 0.82
N ASP A 22 -24.03 -6.11 1.95
CA ASP A 22 -24.39 -4.82 2.54
C ASP A 22 -23.14 -4.02 2.93
N ASN A 23 -22.14 -4.67 3.56
CA ASN A 23 -20.87 -4.03 3.90
C ASN A 23 -20.12 -3.56 2.64
N PHE A 24 -20.12 -4.36 1.56
CA PHE A 24 -19.45 -3.98 0.32
C PHE A 24 -20.18 -2.80 -0.36
N GLY A 25 -21.51 -2.77 -0.29
CA GLY A 25 -22.33 -1.66 -0.78
C GLY A 25 -22.05 -0.35 -0.02
N GLU A 26 -21.99 -0.41 1.31
CA GLU A 26 -21.65 0.74 2.15
C GLU A 26 -20.24 1.27 1.87
N GLN A 27 -19.27 0.35 1.72
CA GLN A 27 -17.89 0.69 1.41
C GLN A 27 -17.75 1.28 -0.02
N ALA A 28 -18.52 0.79 -0.99
CA ALA A 28 -18.57 1.33 -2.34
C ALA A 28 -19.22 2.72 -2.40
N LEU A 29 -20.29 2.95 -1.64
CA LEU A 29 -20.92 4.26 -1.51
C LEU A 29 -19.96 5.28 -0.86
N PHE A 30 -19.30 4.89 0.23
CA PHE A 30 -18.27 5.70 0.87
C PHE A 30 -17.14 6.06 -0.09
N PHE A 31 -16.65 5.08 -0.86
CA PHE A 31 -15.59 5.32 -1.85
C PHE A 31 -16.06 6.27 -2.97
N GLY A 32 -17.27 6.07 -3.49
CA GLY A 32 -17.86 6.93 -4.52
C GLY A 32 -18.07 8.36 -4.05
N GLU A 33 -18.57 8.55 -2.84
CA GLU A 33 -18.76 9.87 -2.24
C GLU A 33 -17.42 10.55 -1.96
N THR A 34 -16.44 9.82 -1.42
CA THR A 34 -15.07 10.32 -1.20
C THR A 34 -14.45 10.83 -2.50
N VAL A 35 -14.50 10.05 -3.59
CA VAL A 35 -13.96 10.43 -4.90
C VAL A 35 -14.62 11.70 -5.44
N ARG A 36 -15.92 11.89 -5.20
CA ARG A 36 -16.64 13.11 -5.60
C ARG A 36 -16.15 14.37 -4.86
N TYR A 37 -15.69 14.23 -3.62
CA TYR A 37 -15.18 15.36 -2.82
C TYR A 37 -13.68 15.63 -2.99
N VAL A 38 -12.90 14.70 -3.58
CA VAL A 38 -11.47 14.91 -3.89
C VAL A 38 -11.18 16.21 -4.64
N PRO A 39 -11.93 16.59 -5.71
CA PRO A 39 -11.69 17.85 -6.41
C PRO A 39 -11.87 19.08 -5.53
N ASN A 40 -12.82 19.05 -4.58
CA ASN A 40 -13.06 20.16 -3.67
C ASN A 40 -11.93 20.30 -2.64
N ALA A 41 -11.43 19.16 -2.11
CA ALA A 41 -10.26 19.14 -1.24
C ALA A 41 -9.03 19.73 -1.93
N ILE A 42 -8.74 19.27 -3.16
CA ILE A 42 -7.58 19.73 -3.93
C ILE A 42 -7.73 21.18 -4.39
N THR A 43 -8.92 21.69 -4.67
CA THR A 43 -9.07 23.07 -5.16
C THR A 43 -9.13 24.10 -4.03
N ARG A 44 -9.91 23.81 -2.97
CA ARG A 44 -10.24 24.75 -1.91
C ARG A 44 -9.34 24.64 -0.68
N TYR A 45 -8.75 23.47 -0.42
CA TYR A 45 -7.93 23.20 0.78
C TYR A 45 -6.49 22.79 0.47
N ARG A 46 -5.92 23.29 -0.64
CA ARG A 46 -4.56 22.96 -1.12
C ARG A 46 -3.49 22.95 -0.05
N LYS A 47 -3.45 23.98 0.80
CA LYS A 47 -2.43 24.10 1.85
C LYS A 47 -2.51 22.94 2.84
N GLU A 48 -3.71 22.59 3.27
CA GLU A 48 -3.91 21.51 4.24
C GLU A 48 -3.72 20.14 3.60
N THR A 49 -4.18 19.95 2.35
CA THR A 49 -3.90 18.73 1.58
C THR A 49 -2.40 18.49 1.42
N VAL A 50 -1.63 19.52 1.06
CA VAL A 50 -0.16 19.40 0.94
C VAL A 50 0.48 19.16 2.31
N ARG A 51 -0.01 19.80 3.38
CA ARG A 51 0.48 19.57 4.75
C ARG A 51 0.30 18.12 5.18
N LEU A 52 -0.89 17.55 4.98
CA LEU A 52 -1.19 16.16 5.31
C LEU A 52 -0.38 15.18 4.45
N ILE A 53 -0.25 15.43 3.14
CA ILE A 53 0.60 14.61 2.27
C ILE A 53 2.06 14.67 2.72
N ALA A 54 2.58 15.86 3.03
CA ALA A 54 3.95 16.04 3.50
C ALA A 54 4.17 15.29 4.82
N GLU A 55 3.25 15.40 5.77
CA GLU A 55 3.32 14.69 7.05
C GLU A 55 3.31 13.17 6.88
N MET A 56 2.43 12.63 6.02
CA MET A 56 2.37 11.19 5.75
C MET A 56 3.57 10.66 4.97
N THR A 57 4.12 11.45 4.04
CA THR A 57 5.19 10.99 3.13
C THR A 57 6.59 11.22 3.69
N LEU A 58 6.86 12.40 4.26
CA LEU A 58 8.15 12.75 4.84
C LEU A 58 8.27 12.32 6.31
N GLY A 59 7.15 12.01 6.96
CA GLY A 59 7.09 11.75 8.40
C GLY A 59 7.01 13.06 9.21
N SER A 60 6.84 12.94 10.52
CA SER A 60 6.87 14.08 11.45
C SER A 60 8.18 14.10 12.26
N GLY A 61 8.69 15.31 12.52
CA GLY A 61 9.88 15.50 13.36
C GLY A 61 11.18 14.93 12.77
N THR A 62 11.95 14.21 13.60
CA THR A 62 13.30 13.69 13.29
C THR A 62 13.33 12.66 12.13
N LEU A 63 12.19 12.05 11.77
CA LEU A 63 12.09 11.13 10.62
C LEU A 63 12.25 11.84 9.27
N VAL A 64 11.91 13.13 9.18
CA VAL A 64 12.15 13.96 7.98
C VAL A 64 13.66 14.08 7.71
N MET A 65 14.47 14.15 8.78
CA MET A 65 15.94 14.28 8.68
C MET A 65 16.61 13.01 8.13
N ILE A 66 16.01 11.83 8.33
CA ILE A 66 16.49 10.55 7.77
C ILE A 66 15.93 10.33 6.35
N GLY A 67 14.98 11.17 5.93
CA GLY A 67 14.40 11.14 4.59
C GLY A 67 13.04 10.45 4.47
N GLY A 68 12.31 10.20 5.56
CA GLY A 68 10.93 9.68 5.51
C GLY A 68 10.73 8.47 4.59
N SER A 69 9.64 8.44 3.82
CA SER A 69 9.38 7.39 2.83
C SER A 69 10.42 7.38 1.70
N VAL A 70 11.03 8.53 1.38
CA VAL A 70 12.07 8.63 0.33
C VAL A 70 13.32 7.87 0.75
N GLY A 71 13.72 7.97 2.01
CA GLY A 71 14.84 7.22 2.59
C GLY A 71 14.60 5.72 2.55
N VAL A 72 13.38 5.29 2.89
CA VAL A 72 12.98 3.88 2.81
C VAL A 72 13.05 3.36 1.37
N VAL A 73 12.46 4.09 0.41
CA VAL A 73 12.50 3.73 -1.02
C VAL A 73 13.94 3.69 -1.54
N ALA A 74 14.76 4.68 -1.19
CA ALA A 74 16.16 4.76 -1.62
C ALA A 74 16.98 3.58 -1.08
N LEU A 75 16.84 3.27 0.22
CA LEU A 75 17.52 2.14 0.85
C LEU A 75 17.09 0.80 0.25
N LEU A 76 15.78 0.59 0.07
CA LEU A 76 15.27 -0.64 -0.55
C LEU A 76 15.74 -0.79 -1.99
N THR A 77 15.76 0.30 -2.75
CA THR A 77 16.23 0.29 -4.15
C THR A 77 17.72 0.00 -4.24
N LEU A 78 18.55 0.60 -3.38
CA LEU A 78 19.98 0.32 -3.32
C LEU A 78 20.26 -1.13 -2.91
N ALA A 79 19.62 -1.60 -1.82
CA ALA A 79 19.81 -2.96 -1.33
C ALA A 79 19.32 -4.01 -2.34
N GLY A 80 18.10 -3.84 -2.86
CA GLY A 80 17.51 -4.74 -3.85
C GLY A 80 18.28 -4.76 -5.16
N GLY A 81 18.70 -3.60 -5.67
CA GLY A 81 19.50 -3.48 -6.88
C GLY A 81 20.91 -4.08 -6.74
N GLY A 82 21.54 -3.93 -5.57
CA GLY A 82 22.83 -4.55 -5.26
C GLY A 82 22.74 -6.08 -5.23
N ILE A 83 21.71 -6.63 -4.59
CA ILE A 83 21.46 -8.08 -4.57
C ILE A 83 21.24 -8.62 -5.99
N LEU A 84 20.43 -7.92 -6.80
CA LEU A 84 20.20 -8.29 -8.19
C LEU A 84 21.51 -8.29 -9.00
N ALA A 85 22.38 -7.30 -8.81
CA ALA A 85 23.65 -7.24 -9.53
C ALA A 85 24.55 -8.46 -9.23
N VAL A 86 24.64 -8.86 -7.96
CA VAL A 86 25.45 -10.02 -7.54
C VAL A 86 24.85 -11.34 -8.07
N GLN A 87 23.53 -11.49 -7.99
CA GLN A 87 22.84 -12.67 -8.51
C GLN A 87 22.90 -12.74 -10.04
N GLY A 88 22.76 -11.60 -10.71
CA GLY A 88 22.87 -11.48 -12.16
C GLY A 88 24.27 -11.83 -12.64
N TYR A 89 25.32 -11.35 -11.97
CA TYR A 89 26.70 -11.68 -12.30
C TYR A 89 26.97 -13.18 -12.19
N SER A 90 26.52 -13.80 -11.10
CA SER A 90 26.70 -15.24 -10.89
C SER A 90 25.92 -16.08 -11.92
N SER A 91 24.69 -15.66 -12.25
CA SER A 91 23.85 -16.34 -13.24
C SER A 91 24.42 -16.25 -14.66
N LEU A 92 24.89 -15.06 -15.08
CA LEU A 92 25.48 -14.86 -16.41
C LEU A 92 26.89 -15.41 -16.50
N GLY A 93 27.61 -15.48 -15.38
CA GLY A 93 28.91 -16.16 -15.25
C GLY A 93 28.85 -17.63 -15.59
N ASN A 94 27.81 -18.33 -15.12
CA ASN A 94 27.62 -19.75 -15.40
C ASN A 94 27.30 -20.05 -16.87
N VAL A 95 26.82 -19.06 -17.62
CA VAL A 95 26.48 -19.17 -19.06
C VAL A 95 27.60 -18.62 -19.96
N GLY A 96 28.63 -18.00 -19.38
CA GLY A 96 29.76 -17.41 -20.10
C GLY A 96 29.50 -16.02 -20.70
N VAL A 97 28.42 -15.33 -20.30
CA VAL A 97 27.98 -14.04 -20.89
C VAL A 97 28.09 -12.88 -19.90
N GLN A 98 29.18 -12.83 -19.13
CA GLN A 98 29.36 -11.84 -18.04
C GLN A 98 29.30 -10.39 -18.51
N ALA A 99 29.69 -10.09 -19.75
CA ALA A 99 29.62 -8.76 -20.33
C ALA A 99 28.20 -8.17 -20.38
N LEU A 100 27.16 -9.01 -20.42
CA LEU A 100 25.76 -8.57 -20.41
C LEU A 100 25.23 -8.22 -19.01
N THR A 101 25.99 -8.48 -17.94
CA THR A 101 25.52 -8.24 -16.56
C THR A 101 25.16 -6.78 -16.31
N GLY A 102 25.96 -5.84 -16.83
CA GLY A 102 25.67 -4.40 -16.71
C GLY A 102 24.38 -4.01 -17.42
N PHE A 103 24.15 -4.55 -18.63
CA PHE A 103 22.90 -4.33 -19.38
C PHE A 103 21.69 -4.92 -18.65
N LEU A 104 21.80 -6.15 -18.17
CA LEU A 104 20.73 -6.82 -17.42
C LEU A 104 20.36 -6.05 -16.15
N SER A 105 21.36 -5.63 -15.38
CA SER A 105 21.19 -4.85 -14.16
C SER A 105 20.50 -3.52 -14.45
N ALA A 106 20.95 -2.77 -15.45
CA ALA A 106 20.32 -1.51 -15.85
C ALA A 106 18.86 -1.69 -16.31
N PHE A 107 18.59 -2.72 -17.09
CA PHE A 107 17.26 -3.00 -17.62
C PHE A 107 16.27 -3.39 -16.51
N LEU A 108 16.65 -4.32 -15.63
CA LEU A 108 15.78 -4.82 -14.57
C LEU A 108 15.62 -3.81 -13.44
N ASN A 109 16.66 -3.04 -13.10
CA ASN A 109 16.57 -2.07 -12.01
C ASN A 109 15.52 -0.99 -12.32
N VAL A 110 15.52 -0.46 -13.54
CA VAL A 110 14.57 0.60 -13.93
C VAL A 110 13.15 0.06 -14.13
N ARG A 111 13.01 -1.16 -14.67
CA ARG A 111 11.70 -1.70 -15.07
C ARG A 111 10.97 -2.48 -13.98
N VAL A 112 11.71 -3.12 -13.08
CA VAL A 112 11.15 -4.07 -12.12
C VAL A 112 11.49 -3.66 -10.70
N ILE A 113 12.78 -3.53 -10.37
CA ILE A 113 13.20 -3.35 -8.98
C ILE A 113 12.74 -1.99 -8.43
N ALA A 114 12.99 -0.89 -9.14
CA ALA A 114 12.59 0.43 -8.67
C ALA A 114 11.06 0.58 -8.54
N PRO A 115 10.22 0.20 -9.53
CA PRO A 115 8.76 0.29 -9.39
C PRO A 115 8.19 -0.61 -8.30
N VAL A 116 8.68 -1.85 -8.18
CA VAL A 116 8.18 -2.81 -7.18
C VAL A 116 8.55 -2.35 -5.78
N ASN A 117 9.82 -1.95 -5.56
CA ASN A 117 10.25 -1.45 -4.27
C ASN A 117 9.54 -0.16 -3.88
N ALA A 118 9.36 0.77 -4.82
CA ALA A 118 8.58 1.98 -4.58
C ALA A 118 7.13 1.65 -4.20
N GLY A 119 6.47 0.73 -4.91
CA GLY A 119 5.10 0.32 -4.60
C GLY A 119 4.95 -0.29 -3.21
N ILE A 120 5.84 -1.23 -2.85
CA ILE A 120 5.82 -1.87 -1.53
C ILE A 120 6.14 -0.87 -0.42
N ALA A 121 7.18 -0.05 -0.62
CA ALA A 121 7.60 0.93 0.37
C ALA A 121 6.51 1.98 0.63
N LEU A 122 5.93 2.54 -0.42
CA LEU A 122 4.86 3.54 -0.31
C LEU A 122 3.60 2.94 0.30
N ALA A 123 3.24 1.70 -0.06
CA ALA A 123 2.11 1.02 0.57
C ALA A 123 2.34 0.80 2.07
N ALA A 124 3.56 0.41 2.46
CA ALA A 124 3.91 0.16 3.85
C ALA A 124 3.97 1.46 4.68
N THR A 125 4.57 2.53 4.17
CA THR A 125 4.75 3.77 4.94
C THR A 125 3.50 4.66 4.90
N ILE A 126 3.00 4.99 3.71
CA ILE A 126 1.86 5.90 3.55
C ILE A 126 0.56 5.20 3.95
N GLY A 127 0.39 3.93 3.58
CA GLY A 127 -0.82 3.15 3.92
C GLY A 127 -0.99 2.95 5.42
N ALA A 128 0.10 2.61 6.12
CA ALA A 128 0.09 2.52 7.58
C ALA A 128 -0.14 3.90 8.23
N GLY A 129 0.50 4.96 7.70
CA GLY A 129 0.32 6.32 8.19
C GLY A 129 -1.12 6.84 8.06
N ALA A 130 -1.77 6.61 6.91
CA ALA A 130 -3.16 7.00 6.68
C ALA A 130 -4.12 6.26 7.62
N THR A 131 -3.90 4.96 7.83
CA THR A 131 -4.72 4.15 8.75
C THR A 131 -4.53 4.62 10.20
N ALA A 132 -3.29 4.94 10.59
CA ALA A 132 -2.98 5.43 11.93
C ALA A 132 -3.63 6.79 12.23
N GLN A 133 -3.63 7.72 11.27
CA GLN A 133 -4.26 9.03 11.45
C GLN A 133 -5.78 8.94 11.56
N LEU A 134 -6.42 8.13 10.70
CA LEU A 134 -7.87 7.93 10.77
C LEU A 134 -8.32 7.27 12.07
N GLY A 135 -7.50 6.40 12.66
CA GLY A 135 -7.79 5.77 13.96
C GLY A 135 -7.50 6.65 15.17
N ALA A 136 -6.72 7.72 15.01
CA ALA A 136 -6.36 8.66 16.08
C ALA A 136 -7.24 9.92 16.11
N MET A 137 -8.11 10.12 15.11
CA MET A 137 -9.10 11.19 15.00
C MET A 137 -10.46 10.75 15.54
#